data_AF-A0A1X7NYP6-F1
#
_entry.id   AF-A0A1X7NYP6-F1
#
_cell.length_a   1.000
_cell.length_b   1.000
_cell.length_c   1.000
_cell.angle_alpha   90.00
_cell.angle_beta   90.00
_cell.angle_gamma   90.00
#
_symmetry.space_group_name_H-M   'P 1'
#
loop_
_entity.id
_entity.type
_entity.pdbx_description
1 polymer ?
#
loop_
_entity_poly.entity_id
_entity_poly.type
_entity_poly.pdbx_seq_one_letter_code
_entity_poly.pdbx_strand_id
1 'polypeptide(L)'
;MRLFACSCCFLALLGAITPAKAGPKVSSRTTSFPISGETGDALLRQLELKGPKHGFTSRAIAQTRYTMNSEADWIHADGMCKVTRPQVRLDINYIYPEVKGEVSGPLRSRWQRFMAGIRKHEEQHGRIAREMATEADRTIAGLKVADGKSCGRLRAEMKRVVAEIVARYEARQRQFDVVEHSSGGNIEGLLKRLTK
;
A
#
# COMPACT_ATOMS: atom_id res chain seq x y z
N MET A 1 12.17 4.85 -72.93
CA MET A 1 11.25 3.70 -72.90
C MET A 1 11.40 3.03 -71.53
N ARG A 2 10.36 3.15 -70.70
CA ARG A 2 10.03 2.42 -69.45
C ARG A 2 10.97 2.56 -68.23
N LEU A 3 10.55 3.48 -67.35
CA LEU A 3 10.90 3.57 -65.93
C LEU A 3 10.36 2.34 -65.17
N PHE A 4 11.20 1.65 -64.40
CA PHE A 4 10.77 0.65 -63.43
C PHE A 4 10.54 1.35 -62.08
N ALA A 5 9.26 1.54 -61.72
CA ALA A 5 8.87 2.04 -60.41
C ALA A 5 8.89 0.87 -59.40
N CYS A 6 9.79 0.96 -58.42
CA CYS A 6 9.84 0.07 -57.27
C CYS A 6 8.68 0.41 -56.32
N SER A 7 7.65 -0.44 -56.31
CA SER A 7 6.49 -0.28 -55.43
C SER A 7 6.73 -1.06 -54.13
N CYS A 8 7.31 -0.39 -53.13
CA CYS A 8 7.35 -0.90 -51.76
C CYS A 8 6.00 -0.62 -51.09
N CYS A 9 5.12 -1.62 -51.06
CA CYS A 9 3.95 -1.62 -50.17
C CYS A 9 4.41 -1.68 -48.70
N PHE A 10 4.55 -0.53 -48.05
CA PHE A 10 4.59 -0.45 -46.60
C PHE A 10 3.16 -0.62 -46.06
N LEU A 11 2.84 -1.85 -45.61
CA LEU A 11 1.63 -2.13 -44.84
C LEU A 11 1.80 -1.51 -43.44
N ALA A 12 1.23 -0.33 -43.22
CA ALA A 12 1.22 0.31 -41.91
C ALA A 12 0.25 -0.44 -40.98
N LEU A 13 0.80 -1.26 -40.07
CA LEU A 13 0.07 -1.92 -39.01
C LEU A 13 -0.30 -0.88 -37.93
N LEU A 14 -1.44 -0.20 -38.07
CA LEU A 14 -1.99 0.63 -36.99
C LEU A 14 -2.48 -0.28 -35.86
N GLY A 15 -1.61 -0.59 -34.91
CA GLY A 15 -1.98 -1.23 -33.66
C GLY A 15 -2.96 -0.33 -32.90
N ALA A 16 -4.14 -0.86 -32.57
CA ALA A 16 -5.12 -0.16 -31.74
C ALA A 16 -4.50 0.13 -30.37
N ILE A 17 -4.14 1.38 -30.11
CA ILE A 17 -3.74 1.86 -28.79
C ILE A 17 -5.02 1.89 -27.95
N THR A 18 -5.33 0.79 -27.26
CA THR A 18 -6.37 0.82 -26.25
C THR A 18 -5.93 1.80 -25.15
N PRO A 19 -6.74 2.81 -24.78
CA PRO A 19 -6.38 3.70 -23.69
C PRO A 19 -6.16 2.85 -22.44
N ALA A 20 -4.93 2.87 -21.92
CA ALA A 20 -4.63 2.21 -20.66
C ALA A 20 -5.51 2.87 -19.59
N LYS A 21 -6.44 2.10 -19.01
CA LYS A 21 -7.13 2.54 -17.79
C LYS A 21 -6.05 2.79 -16.75
N ALA A 22 -5.89 4.05 -16.36
CA ALA A 22 -4.97 4.42 -15.30
C ALA A 22 -5.42 3.72 -14.02
N GLY A 23 -4.55 2.90 -13.44
CA GLY A 23 -4.79 2.28 -12.13
C GLY A 23 -4.73 3.30 -11.00
N PRO A 24 -4.78 2.84 -9.73
CA PRO A 24 -4.75 3.74 -8.59
C PRO A 24 -3.46 4.56 -8.56
N LYS A 25 -3.57 5.84 -8.18
CA LYS A 25 -2.41 6.70 -7.91
C LYS A 25 -1.83 6.33 -6.55
N VAL A 26 -0.64 5.75 -6.53
CA VAL A 26 0.01 5.36 -5.27
C VAL A 26 1.24 6.22 -5.01
N SER A 27 1.30 6.82 -3.82
CA SER A 27 2.49 7.48 -3.30
C SER A 27 3.00 6.73 -2.07
N SER A 28 4.31 6.73 -1.86
CA SER A 28 4.91 6.19 -0.64
C SER A 28 6.08 7.04 -0.18
N ARG A 29 6.18 7.25 1.12
CA ARG A 29 7.32 7.90 1.75
C ARG A 29 7.84 7.09 2.93
N THR A 30 9.05 7.40 3.36
CA THR A 30 9.64 6.87 4.59
C THR A 30 9.91 8.02 5.54
N THR A 31 9.57 7.82 6.80
CA THR A 31 9.90 8.72 7.92
C THR A 31 10.59 7.92 9.01
N SER A 32 11.34 8.60 9.87
CA SER A 32 12.08 7.95 10.95
C SER A 32 11.85 8.61 12.31
N PHE A 33 12.09 7.84 13.36
CA PHE A 33 12.18 8.37 14.72
C PHE A 33 13.53 7.97 15.36
N PRO A 34 14.17 8.89 16.10
CA PRO A 34 15.52 8.67 16.60
C PRO A 34 15.53 7.78 17.84
N ILE A 35 16.41 6.76 17.84
CA ILE A 35 16.74 5.94 19.00
C ILE A 35 18.25 5.98 19.26
N SER A 36 18.68 5.62 20.47
CA SER A 36 20.10 5.57 20.83
C SER A 36 20.37 4.47 21.84
N GLY A 37 21.52 3.80 21.74
CA GLY A 37 21.87 2.74 22.67
C GLY A 37 23.09 1.95 22.21
N GLU A 38 23.86 1.48 23.19
CA GLU A 38 25.11 0.74 22.97
C GLU A 38 24.91 -0.78 23.07
N THR A 39 23.71 -1.24 23.45
CA THR A 39 23.35 -2.66 23.54
C THR A 39 22.01 -2.94 22.88
N GLY A 40 21.75 -4.22 22.56
CA GLY A 40 20.49 -4.65 21.99
C GLY A 40 19.29 -4.32 22.89
N ASP A 41 19.41 -4.54 24.19
CA ASP A 41 18.37 -4.19 25.16
C ASP A 41 18.15 -2.68 25.27
N ALA A 42 19.23 -1.88 25.18
CA ALA A 42 19.10 -0.42 25.20
C ALA A 42 18.34 0.08 23.96
N LEU A 43 18.64 -0.48 22.79
CA LEU A 43 17.89 -0.18 21.57
C LEU A 43 16.43 -0.62 21.68
N LEU A 44 16.15 -1.82 22.20
CA LEU A 44 14.78 -2.32 22.39
C LEU A 44 13.96 -1.40 23.31
N ARG A 45 14.53 -1.01 24.46
CA ARG A 45 13.87 -0.05 25.36
C ARG A 45 13.55 1.27 24.67
N GLN A 46 14.44 1.79 23.83
CA GLN A 46 14.14 3.01 23.07
C GLN A 46 13.01 2.81 22.05
N LEU A 47 12.92 1.65 21.40
CA LEU A 47 11.80 1.33 20.51
C LEU A 47 10.48 1.36 21.26
N GLU A 48 10.41 0.72 22.42
CA GLU A 48 9.20 0.68 23.27
C GLU A 48 8.80 2.06 23.81
N LEU A 49 9.78 2.94 24.06
CA LEU A 49 9.54 4.29 24.57
C LEU A 49 9.18 5.31 23.49
N LYS A 50 9.82 5.24 22.32
CA LYS A 50 9.76 6.28 21.27
C LYS A 50 8.98 5.87 20.03
N GLY A 51 8.68 4.58 19.88
CA GLY A 51 7.96 4.04 18.75
C GLY A 51 6.58 4.68 18.52
N PRO A 52 5.99 4.56 17.31
CA PRO A 52 4.69 5.14 17.03
C PRO A 52 3.62 4.64 18.01
N LYS A 53 2.77 5.57 18.48
CA LYS A 53 1.62 5.20 19.32
C LYS A 53 0.57 4.47 18.50
N HIS A 54 0.01 3.42 19.08
CA HIS A 54 -1.19 2.75 18.58
C HIS A 54 -2.26 2.81 19.68
N GLY A 55 -3.33 3.60 19.48
CA GLY A 55 -4.38 3.81 20.49
C GLY A 55 -3.83 4.31 21.84
N PHE A 56 -4.39 3.78 22.93
CA PHE A 56 -3.98 4.07 24.32
C PHE A 56 -2.94 3.07 24.89
N THR A 57 -2.41 2.15 24.07
CA THR A 57 -1.58 1.00 24.51
C THR A 57 -0.09 1.16 24.17
N SER A 58 0.69 0.08 24.33
CA SER A 58 2.11 -0.02 24.01
C SER A 58 2.44 0.46 22.59
N ARG A 59 3.64 1.03 22.42
CA ARG A 59 4.11 1.60 21.15
C ARG A 59 4.62 0.50 20.21
N ALA A 60 4.45 0.71 18.91
CA ALA A 60 4.97 -0.18 17.88
C ALA A 60 6.47 0.08 17.63
N ILE A 61 7.23 -0.95 17.27
CA ILE A 61 8.67 -0.84 16.98
C ILE A 61 8.96 -0.21 15.60
N ALA A 62 8.02 -0.35 14.67
CA ALA A 62 7.91 0.33 13.38
C ALA A 62 6.42 0.41 13.03
N GLN A 63 6.07 1.16 11.99
CA GLN A 63 4.67 1.23 11.56
C GLN A 63 4.51 1.62 10.10
N THR A 64 3.64 0.92 9.39
CA THR A 64 3.10 1.34 8.10
C THR A 64 1.77 2.03 8.32
N ARG A 65 1.69 3.30 7.92
CA ARG A 65 0.42 4.04 7.85
C ARG A 65 0.02 4.21 6.40
N TYR A 66 -1.28 4.16 6.14
CA TYR A 66 -1.79 4.51 4.82
C TYR A 66 -3.15 5.20 4.90
N THR A 67 -3.44 5.98 3.87
CA THR A 67 -4.76 6.56 3.62
C THR A 67 -5.17 6.24 2.19
N MET A 68 -6.38 5.72 2.02
CA MET A 68 -6.98 5.51 0.70
C MET A 68 -8.16 6.46 0.53
N ASN A 69 -8.15 7.23 -0.56
CA ASN A 69 -9.26 8.08 -0.98
C ASN A 69 -9.79 7.57 -2.32
N SER A 70 -11.11 7.62 -2.50
CA SER A 70 -11.77 7.18 -3.72
C SER A 70 -12.79 8.21 -4.19
N GLU A 71 -12.61 8.65 -5.42
CA GLU A 71 -13.52 9.54 -6.16
C GLU A 71 -13.85 8.90 -7.51
N ALA A 72 -14.89 9.40 -8.18
CA ALA A 72 -15.23 8.97 -9.52
C ALA A 72 -16.03 10.03 -10.27
N ASP A 73 -15.85 10.09 -11.59
CA ASP A 73 -16.81 10.74 -12.49
C ASP A 73 -17.80 9.71 -13.03
N TRP A 74 -19.01 10.16 -13.34
CA TRP A 74 -20.07 9.32 -13.89
C TRP A 74 -20.91 10.07 -14.92
N ILE A 75 -21.62 9.30 -15.74
CA ILE A 75 -22.62 9.80 -16.68
C ILE A 75 -23.97 9.15 -16.39
N HIS A 76 -25.06 9.85 -16.71
CA HIS A 76 -26.41 9.29 -16.77
C HIS A 76 -26.84 9.19 -18.24
N ALA A 77 -27.27 8.00 -18.66
CA ALA A 77 -27.83 7.74 -19.98
C ALA A 77 -28.82 6.56 -19.90
N ASP A 78 -29.95 6.67 -20.59
CA ASP A 78 -30.97 5.60 -20.70
C ASP A 78 -31.42 5.02 -19.35
N GLY A 79 -31.61 5.89 -18.34
CA GLY A 79 -32.03 5.48 -17.00
C GLY A 79 -30.93 4.79 -16.17
N MET A 80 -29.68 4.80 -16.64
CA MET A 80 -28.53 4.18 -15.98
C MET A 80 -27.49 5.24 -15.62
N CYS A 81 -26.86 5.09 -14.46
CA CYS A 81 -25.63 5.80 -14.12
C CYS A 81 -24.44 4.85 -14.21
N LYS A 82 -23.36 5.29 -14.86
CA LYS A 82 -22.13 4.51 -15.05
C LYS A 82 -20.91 5.34 -14.69
N VAL A 83 -19.96 4.75 -13.97
CA VAL A 83 -18.65 5.35 -13.73
C VAL A 83 -17.86 5.44 -15.04
N THR A 84 -17.30 6.62 -15.32
CA THR A 84 -16.45 6.87 -16.50
C THR A 84 -14.99 7.06 -16.13
N ARG A 85 -14.70 7.56 -14.94
CA ARG A 85 -13.34 7.82 -14.47
C ARG A 85 -13.20 7.45 -12.99
N PRO A 86 -12.73 6.24 -12.64
CA PRO A 86 -12.34 5.93 -11.27
C PRO A 86 -11.11 6.77 -10.88
N GLN A 87 -11.06 7.23 -9.64
CA GLN A 87 -9.95 8.00 -9.09
C GLN A 87 -9.64 7.49 -7.69
N VAL A 88 -8.83 6.43 -7.61
CA VAL A 88 -8.33 5.92 -6.33
C VAL A 88 -6.92 6.48 -6.07
N ARG A 89 -6.72 7.05 -4.88
CA ARG A 89 -5.42 7.50 -4.38
C ARG A 89 -5.06 6.75 -3.11
N LEU A 90 -3.85 6.22 -3.06
CA LEU A 90 -3.27 5.57 -1.89
C LEU A 90 -1.98 6.29 -1.49
N ASP A 91 -1.91 6.78 -0.26
CA ASP A 91 -0.71 7.39 0.30
C ASP A 91 -0.18 6.50 1.43
N ILE A 92 1.07 6.01 1.30
CA ILE A 92 1.72 5.14 2.29
C ILE A 92 2.86 5.89 2.99
N ASN A 93 2.97 5.76 4.31
CA ASN A 93 4.10 6.21 5.10
C ASN A 93 4.68 5.05 5.92
N TYR A 94 5.90 4.65 5.61
CA TYR A 94 6.66 3.72 6.43
C TYR A 94 7.41 4.50 7.52
N ILE A 95 7.26 4.09 8.77
CA ILE A 95 7.86 4.75 9.93
C ILE A 95 8.84 3.78 10.57
N TYR A 96 10.14 4.06 10.46
CA TYR A 96 11.21 3.19 10.97
C TYR A 96 12.03 3.83 12.09
N PRO A 97 12.59 3.04 13.01
CA PRO A 97 13.58 3.55 13.94
C PRO A 97 14.89 3.86 13.20
N GLU A 98 15.57 4.91 13.66
CA GLU A 98 16.88 5.31 13.18
C GLU A 98 17.82 5.50 14.37
N VAL A 99 18.90 4.72 14.42
CA VAL A 99 19.89 4.84 15.49
C VAL A 99 20.71 6.11 15.28
N LYS A 100 20.79 6.95 16.30
CA LYS A 100 21.70 8.10 16.37
C LYS A 100 23.01 7.67 17.01
N GLY A 101 24.12 7.96 16.35
CA GLY A 101 25.46 7.50 16.73
C GLY A 101 25.86 6.20 16.04
N GLU A 102 27.05 5.70 16.36
CA GLU A 102 27.56 4.47 15.75
C GLU A 102 27.08 3.23 16.49
N VAL A 103 26.46 2.31 15.74
CA VAL A 103 26.30 0.92 16.18
C VAL A 103 27.51 0.14 15.63
N SER A 104 28.39 -0.31 16.51
CA SER A 104 29.64 -0.97 16.15
C SER A 104 29.64 -2.48 16.49
N GLY A 105 30.67 -3.18 16.01
CA GLY A 105 30.92 -4.58 16.37
C GLY A 105 29.75 -5.54 16.10
N PRO A 106 29.56 -6.57 16.95
CA PRO A 106 28.50 -7.56 16.79
C PRO A 106 27.08 -6.95 16.78
N LEU A 107 26.87 -5.85 17.50
CA LEU A 107 25.56 -5.18 17.57
C LEU A 107 25.14 -4.62 16.21
N ARG A 108 26.08 -4.10 15.41
CA ARG A 108 25.81 -3.58 14.05
C ARG A 108 25.15 -4.64 13.18
N SER A 109 25.72 -5.85 13.21
CA SER A 109 25.22 -6.98 12.42
C SER A 109 23.84 -7.44 12.89
N ARG A 110 23.61 -7.47 14.21
CA ARG A 110 22.29 -7.80 14.78
C ARG A 110 21.25 -6.74 14.40
N TRP A 111 21.59 -5.45 14.49
CA TRP A 111 20.74 -4.34 14.10
C TRP A 111 20.37 -4.36 12.62
N GLN A 112 21.33 -4.61 11.72
CA GLN A 112 21.06 -4.72 10.28
C GLN A 112 20.09 -5.86 9.96
N ARG A 113 20.27 -7.03 10.58
CA ARG A 113 19.34 -8.17 10.41
C ARG A 113 17.96 -7.88 10.98
N PHE A 114 17.90 -7.25 12.16
CA PHE A 114 16.66 -6.79 12.77
C PHE A 114 15.91 -5.86 11.81
N MET A 115 16.56 -4.80 11.35
CA MET A 115 15.95 -3.82 10.44
C MET A 115 15.55 -4.40 9.09
N ALA A 116 16.31 -5.34 8.54
CA ALA A 116 15.91 -6.03 7.31
C ALA A 116 14.63 -6.84 7.50
N GLY A 117 14.46 -7.50 8.64
CA GLY A 117 13.24 -8.22 8.99
C GLY A 117 12.04 -7.27 9.20
N ILE A 118 12.25 -6.19 9.96
CA ILE A 118 11.20 -5.18 10.18
C ILE A 118 10.76 -4.52 8.87
N ARG A 119 11.68 -4.17 7.97
CA ARG A 119 11.33 -3.61 6.66
C ARG A 119 10.46 -4.57 5.85
N LYS A 120 10.80 -5.87 5.81
CA LYS A 120 9.98 -6.87 5.13
C LYS A 120 8.56 -6.96 5.69
N HIS A 121 8.44 -6.91 7.01
CA HIS A 121 7.13 -6.91 7.69
C HIS A 121 6.30 -5.68 7.31
N GLU A 122 6.87 -4.48 7.42
CA GLU A 122 6.18 -3.24 7.09
C GLU A 122 5.84 -3.11 5.59
N GLU A 123 6.76 -3.50 4.71
CA GLU A 123 6.53 -3.49 3.26
C GLU A 123 5.43 -4.48 2.85
N GLN A 124 5.22 -5.56 3.60
CA GLN A 124 4.11 -6.48 3.40
C GLN A 124 2.76 -5.81 3.70
N HIS A 125 2.65 -4.98 4.74
CA HIS A 125 1.47 -4.14 4.94
C HIS A 125 1.24 -3.17 3.79
N GLY A 126 2.32 -2.55 3.30
CA GLY A 126 2.27 -1.67 2.13
C GLY A 126 1.79 -2.40 0.87
N ARG A 127 2.18 -3.66 0.68
CA ARG A 127 1.69 -4.52 -0.42
C ARG A 127 0.19 -4.79 -0.29
N ILE A 128 -0.28 -5.18 0.90
CA ILE A 128 -1.70 -5.43 1.16
C ILE A 128 -2.53 -4.16 0.87
N ALA A 129 -2.04 -2.98 1.25
CA ALA A 129 -2.70 -1.71 0.95
C ALA A 129 -2.75 -1.40 -0.56
N ARG A 130 -1.71 -1.74 -1.33
CA ARG A 130 -1.70 -1.60 -2.80
C ARG A 130 -2.67 -2.55 -3.49
N GLU A 131 -2.78 -3.78 -2.99
CA GLU A 131 -3.79 -4.75 -3.44
C GLU A 131 -5.21 -4.20 -3.22
N MET A 132 -5.47 -3.65 -2.02
CA MET A 132 -6.74 -2.99 -1.69
C MET A 132 -7.08 -1.88 -2.68
N ALA A 133 -6.15 -0.94 -2.92
CA ALA A 133 -6.38 0.17 -3.82
C ALA A 133 -6.62 -0.29 -5.27
N THR A 134 -5.93 -1.35 -5.71
CA THR A 134 -6.10 -1.94 -7.03
C THR A 134 -7.48 -2.58 -7.18
N GLU A 135 -7.95 -3.29 -6.15
CA GLU A 135 -9.29 -3.90 -6.15
C GLU A 135 -10.38 -2.83 -6.11
N ALA A 136 -10.23 -1.80 -5.28
CA ALA A 136 -11.15 -0.66 -5.22
C ALA A 136 -11.27 0.03 -6.59
N ASP A 137 -10.13 0.35 -7.22
CA ASP A 137 -10.10 1.01 -8.53
C ASP A 137 -10.84 0.21 -9.60
N ARG A 138 -10.53 -1.10 -9.70
CA ARG A 138 -11.20 -2.02 -10.64
C ARG A 138 -12.70 -2.14 -10.36
N THR A 139 -13.08 -2.24 -9.10
CA THR A 139 -14.49 -2.37 -8.69
C THR A 139 -15.28 -1.11 -9.03
N ILE A 140 -14.75 0.06 -8.66
CA ILE A 140 -15.35 1.36 -8.98
C ILE A 140 -15.50 1.53 -10.50
N ALA A 141 -14.47 1.17 -11.27
CA ALA A 141 -14.49 1.25 -12.74
C ALA A 141 -15.60 0.40 -13.39
N GLY A 142 -16.08 -0.63 -12.70
CA GLY A 142 -17.13 -1.53 -13.14
C GLY A 142 -18.54 -1.11 -12.74
N LEU A 143 -18.70 -0.08 -11.88
CA LEU A 143 -20.00 0.28 -11.35
C LEU A 143 -20.93 0.88 -12.41
N LYS A 144 -22.10 0.26 -12.52
CA LYS A 144 -23.23 0.73 -13.32
C LYS A 144 -24.52 0.30 -12.64
N VAL A 145 -25.43 1.24 -12.39
CA VAL A 145 -26.72 0.96 -11.75
C VAL A 145 -27.84 1.71 -12.44
N ALA A 146 -29.06 1.15 -12.42
CA ALA A 146 -30.25 1.89 -12.80
C ALA A 146 -30.45 3.02 -11.79
N ASP A 147 -30.61 4.26 -12.25
CA ASP A 147 -30.64 5.44 -11.37
C ASP A 147 -31.33 6.65 -12.02
N GLY A 148 -31.72 7.61 -11.17
CA GLY A 148 -32.19 8.91 -11.60
C GLY A 148 -31.04 9.83 -12.04
N LYS A 149 -31.38 11.00 -12.59
CA LYS A 149 -30.41 11.98 -13.12
C LYS A 149 -29.33 12.42 -12.11
N SER A 150 -29.60 12.31 -10.81
CA SER A 150 -28.66 12.68 -9.74
C SER A 150 -27.63 11.59 -9.40
N CYS A 151 -27.74 10.40 -10.00
CA CYS A 151 -26.89 9.25 -9.73
C CYS A 151 -26.71 8.94 -8.24
N GLY A 152 -27.77 9.12 -7.44
CA GLY A 152 -27.72 8.97 -5.98
C GLY A 152 -27.45 7.53 -5.55
N ARG A 153 -28.09 6.55 -6.22
CA ARG A 153 -27.86 5.12 -5.95
C ARG A 153 -26.47 4.70 -6.36
N LEU A 154 -25.93 5.19 -7.48
CA LEU A 154 -24.55 4.90 -7.90
C LEU A 154 -23.55 5.33 -6.82
N ARG A 155 -23.73 6.54 -6.27
CA ARG A 155 -22.86 7.06 -5.20
C ARG A 155 -22.97 6.25 -3.91
N ALA A 156 -24.18 5.86 -3.52
CA ALA A 156 -24.40 5.02 -2.35
C ALA A 156 -23.75 3.64 -2.52
N GLU A 157 -23.94 3.03 -3.70
CA GLU A 157 -23.35 1.74 -4.03
C GLU A 157 -21.83 1.79 -4.07
N MET A 158 -21.24 2.83 -4.66
CA MET A 158 -19.80 3.05 -4.65
C MET A 158 -19.25 3.10 -3.22
N LYS A 159 -19.90 3.86 -2.32
CA LYS A 159 -19.48 3.92 -0.91
C LYS A 159 -19.58 2.56 -0.22
N ARG A 160 -20.64 1.81 -0.47
CA ARG A 160 -20.85 0.47 0.10
C ARG A 160 -19.74 -0.50 -0.32
N VAL A 161 -19.49 -0.64 -1.62
CA VAL A 161 -18.48 -1.60 -2.12
C VAL A 161 -17.07 -1.23 -1.68
N VAL A 162 -16.74 0.07 -1.64
CA VAL A 162 -15.43 0.53 -1.13
C VAL A 162 -15.28 0.22 0.35
N ALA A 163 -16.32 0.46 1.17
CA ALA A 163 -16.28 0.13 2.59
C ALA A 163 -16.09 -1.37 2.83
N GLU A 164 -16.73 -2.23 2.03
CA GLU A 164 -16.57 -3.68 2.12
C GLU A 164 -15.15 -4.13 1.72
N ILE A 165 -14.58 -3.54 0.67
CA ILE A 165 -13.19 -3.81 0.27
C ILE A 165 -12.26 -3.41 1.42
N VAL A 166 -12.38 -2.19 1.94
CA VAL A 166 -11.57 -1.71 3.07
C VAL A 166 -11.67 -2.68 4.25
N ALA A 167 -12.88 -3.04 4.68
CA ALA A 167 -13.08 -3.95 5.81
C ALA A 167 -12.36 -5.30 5.63
N ARG A 168 -12.42 -5.89 4.42
CA ARG A 168 -11.71 -7.14 4.12
C ARG A 168 -10.20 -7.00 4.18
N TYR A 169 -9.65 -5.93 3.62
CA TYR A 169 -8.20 -5.72 3.61
C TYR A 169 -7.67 -5.36 5.00
N GLU A 170 -8.41 -4.58 5.79
CA GLU A 170 -8.10 -4.34 7.20
C GLU A 170 -8.08 -5.65 8.01
N ALA A 171 -8.97 -6.60 7.72
CA ALA A 171 -8.92 -7.92 8.32
C ALA A 171 -7.66 -8.71 7.91
N ARG A 172 -7.25 -8.65 6.63
CA ARG A 172 -5.99 -9.26 6.15
C ARG A 172 -4.76 -8.64 6.82
N GLN A 173 -4.73 -7.32 7.03
CA GLN A 173 -3.64 -6.64 7.76
C GLN A 173 -3.52 -7.19 9.19
N ARG A 174 -4.63 -7.23 9.93
CA ARG A 174 -4.65 -7.75 11.31
C ARG A 174 -4.27 -9.22 11.39
N GLN A 175 -4.74 -10.03 10.43
CA GLN A 175 -4.39 -11.45 10.40
C GLN A 175 -2.89 -11.65 10.15
N PHE A 176 -2.28 -10.85 9.28
CA PHE A 176 -0.84 -10.87 9.07
C PHE A 176 -0.07 -10.53 10.37
N ASP A 177 -0.49 -9.47 11.08
CA ASP A 177 0.09 -9.13 12.38
C ASP A 177 0.00 -10.26 13.40
N VAL A 178 -1.16 -10.89 13.53
CA VAL A 178 -1.37 -12.01 14.46
C VAL A 178 -0.39 -13.15 14.19
N VAL A 179 -0.14 -13.48 12.92
CA VAL A 179 0.81 -14.55 12.55
C VAL A 179 2.24 -14.12 12.85
N GLU A 180 2.63 -12.92 12.43
CA GLU A 180 4.00 -12.40 12.58
C GLU A 180 4.43 -12.19 14.03
N HIS A 181 3.48 -11.83 14.90
CA HIS A 181 3.67 -11.59 16.33
C HIS A 181 3.30 -12.78 17.23
N SER A 182 2.90 -13.92 16.64
CA SER A 182 2.63 -15.14 17.39
C SER A 182 3.88 -15.66 18.13
N SER A 183 3.70 -16.53 19.12
CA SER A 183 4.84 -17.15 19.81
C SER A 183 5.69 -17.98 18.85
N GLY A 184 6.99 -17.72 18.82
CA GLY A 184 7.92 -18.27 17.83
C GLY A 184 7.87 -17.57 16.46
N GLY A 185 7.03 -16.54 16.32
CA GLY A 185 6.85 -15.76 15.11
C GLY A 185 8.08 -14.94 14.73
N ASN A 186 8.02 -14.37 13.52
CA ASN A 186 9.12 -13.63 12.92
C ASN A 186 9.56 -12.44 13.79
N ILE A 187 8.62 -11.66 14.32
CA ILE A 187 8.91 -10.47 15.11
C ILE A 187 9.57 -10.83 16.44
N GLU A 188 9.05 -11.82 17.17
CA GLU A 188 9.67 -12.30 18.41
C GLU A 188 11.11 -12.79 18.17
N GLY A 189 11.32 -13.56 17.09
CA GLY A 189 12.65 -14.03 16.71
C GLY A 189 13.62 -12.90 16.39
N LEU A 190 13.17 -11.83 15.73
CA LEU A 190 13.98 -10.64 15.46
C LEU A 190 14.38 -9.92 16.75
N LEU A 191 13.45 -9.75 17.68
CA LEU A 191 13.70 -9.11 18.98
C LEU A 191 14.70 -9.93 19.82
N LYS A 192 14.50 -11.25 19.94
CA LYS A 192 15.45 -12.14 20.63
C LYS A 192 16.86 -12.08 20.04
N ARG A 193 16.98 -12.00 18.71
CA ARG A 193 18.29 -11.88 18.06
C ARG A 193 18.91 -10.51 18.20
N LEU A 194 18.14 -9.46 18.47
CA LEU A 194 18.67 -8.12 18.70
C LEU A 194 19.32 -8.02 20.09
N THR A 195 18.66 -8.58 21.11
CA THR A 195 19.04 -8.48 22.53
C THR A 195 20.08 -9.50 22.98
N LYS A 196 20.39 -10.50 22.16
CA LYS A 196 21.51 -11.43 22.39
C LYS A 196 22.89 -10.78 22.34
#